data_AF-A0A838R719-F1
#
_entry.id   AF-A0A838R719-F1
#
_cell.length_a   1.000
_cell.length_b   1.000
_cell.length_c   1.000
_cell.angle_alpha   90.00
_cell.angle_beta   90.00
_cell.angle_gamma   90.00
#
_symmetry.space_group_name_H-M   'P 1'
#
loop_
_entity.id
_entity.type
_entity.pdbx_description
1 polymer ?
#
loop_
_entity_poly.entity_id
_entity_poly.type
_entity_poly.pdbx_seq_one_letter_code
_entity_poly.pdbx_strand_id
1 'polypeptide(L)'
;MITNGGSLQNEGDLWFGAGDDTPQDGLHVKFEINNGTINLTGGDVYPDDQEGILGTADLLFVYRIHPVDLVPVDTDYAINFTGPGSLTVDHSGINIAREDVTTLEYFGNDGSSPYTTKVSYQELWTAGILRSHGLSGVDPGLNFDNFFTVTGTNGTDNYTVTAKTGTTVTWDGGNGAWFDAKWNGGQTAQTAFGREDGTENSHNIVIGGGAQVAYTSDQSTTHNSDFRVESQNGPASVTVTGGAKLSITSTNTDADSKWTRWNGDLTLDNGTLDRGFIPAGTTVSGGALIFGTWNSRDNQQIDVNITNGGRLENDGQVWFGAGEDHGAGLEVAMTIDNGTVDLTGGDNFPLIGVGGPEADLTFFYDYDELAPAPKDEQYAINFTGPGSITVDDSGIAIYRQDALGNFDVGLKTYQNLWDLGILQANGLSGLDGATFGSYFTTTGTLGANNYTLTSLLTGGGNNGDFDGDSDVDGNDFLVWQRTLGQAVTPGTGADGSGNGTIDAADLTVWKGGFGSAVAAGAGAVGAVPEPTSLAVALVGLAGLAIGGSRRALVAARCKQ
;
A
#
# COMPACT_ATOMS: atom_id res chain seq x y z
N MET A 1 9.17 -6.23 -10.15
CA MET A 1 8.21 -6.70 -9.12
C MET A 1 7.92 -8.18 -9.34
N ILE A 2 7.79 -8.95 -8.27
CA ILE A 2 7.33 -10.34 -8.28
C ILE A 2 6.14 -10.42 -7.33
N THR A 3 4.95 -10.64 -7.89
CA THR A 3 3.70 -10.60 -7.13
C THR A 3 2.81 -11.82 -7.39
N ASN A 4 1.75 -12.00 -6.59
CA ASN A 4 0.64 -12.94 -6.87
C ASN A 4 1.06 -14.40 -7.12
N GLY A 5 2.00 -14.92 -6.33
CA GLY A 5 2.55 -16.28 -6.46
C GLY A 5 3.60 -16.41 -7.56
N GLY A 6 3.98 -15.30 -8.20
CA GLY A 6 5.04 -15.26 -9.20
C GLY A 6 6.37 -15.78 -8.67
N SER A 7 7.19 -16.32 -9.58
CA SER A 7 8.51 -16.85 -9.25
C SER A 7 9.53 -16.40 -10.29
N LEU A 8 10.62 -15.79 -9.84
CA LEU A 8 11.82 -15.64 -10.65
C LEU A 8 12.70 -16.87 -10.40
N GLN A 9 12.88 -17.69 -11.43
CA GLN A 9 13.82 -18.81 -11.41
C GLN A 9 14.99 -18.45 -12.30
N ASN A 10 16.18 -18.41 -11.73
CA ASN A 10 17.41 -18.22 -12.48
C ASN A 10 18.35 -19.40 -12.16
N GLU A 11 18.86 -20.03 -13.22
CA GLU A 11 19.83 -21.11 -13.10
C GLU A 11 21.29 -20.61 -13.09
N GLY A 12 21.50 -19.30 -13.23
CA GLY A 12 22.79 -18.64 -13.01
C GLY A 12 22.66 -17.46 -12.05
N ASP A 13 23.68 -16.62 -12.06
CA ASP A 13 23.81 -15.55 -11.08
C ASP A 13 22.89 -14.36 -11.38
N LEU A 14 22.46 -13.64 -10.33
CA LEU A 14 21.78 -12.35 -10.42
C LEU A 14 22.72 -11.23 -9.95
N TRP A 15 23.07 -10.33 -10.86
CA TRP A 15 24.03 -9.25 -10.61
C TRP A 15 23.36 -7.88 -10.59
N PHE A 16 23.78 -7.07 -9.63
CA PHE A 16 23.38 -5.68 -9.45
C PHE A 16 24.60 -4.78 -9.59
N GLY A 17 24.57 -3.90 -10.60
CA GLY A 17 25.68 -3.03 -10.99
C GLY A 17 26.31 -3.43 -12.32
N ALA A 18 26.99 -2.48 -12.99
CA ALA A 18 27.69 -2.71 -14.24
C ALA A 18 29.19 -2.97 -13.99
N GLY A 19 29.80 -3.91 -14.72
CA GLY A 19 31.25 -3.91 -14.92
C GLY A 19 31.66 -2.75 -15.84
N ASP A 20 32.92 -2.29 -15.76
CA ASP A 20 33.60 -1.18 -16.48
C ASP A 20 32.86 0.17 -16.67
N ASP A 21 31.57 0.19 -16.99
CA ASP A 21 30.74 1.38 -17.12
C ASP A 21 30.31 1.93 -15.75
N THR A 22 30.49 3.24 -15.55
CA THR A 22 30.10 3.94 -14.32
C THR A 22 28.58 3.84 -14.10
N PRO A 23 28.11 3.38 -12.92
CA PRO A 23 26.72 3.59 -12.52
C PRO A 23 26.39 5.07 -12.67
N GLN A 24 25.23 5.39 -13.25
CA GLN A 24 24.76 6.77 -13.27
C GLN A 24 24.40 7.18 -11.85
N ASP A 25 24.80 8.38 -11.47
CA ASP A 25 24.37 9.01 -10.22
C ASP A 25 22.83 9.10 -10.22
N GLY A 26 22.18 8.70 -9.12
CA GLY A 26 20.72 8.61 -8.99
C GLY A 26 20.08 7.32 -9.56
N LEU A 27 20.84 6.22 -9.72
CA LEU A 27 20.27 4.94 -10.14
C LEU A 27 19.74 4.15 -8.94
N HIS A 28 18.42 4.07 -8.81
CA HIS A 28 17.74 3.22 -7.82
C HIS A 28 17.17 1.97 -8.51
N VAL A 29 17.59 0.79 -8.09
CA VAL A 29 17.06 -0.50 -8.56
C VAL A 29 16.44 -1.24 -7.38
N LYS A 30 15.11 -1.35 -7.41
CA LYS A 30 14.32 -2.01 -6.36
C LYS A 30 13.65 -3.28 -6.92
N PHE A 31 13.92 -4.42 -6.30
CA PHE A 31 13.17 -5.65 -6.49
C PHE A 31 12.09 -5.74 -5.42
N GLU A 32 10.86 -5.46 -5.79
CA GLU A 32 9.72 -5.66 -4.89
C GLU A 32 9.15 -7.07 -5.00
N ILE A 33 8.92 -7.69 -3.85
CA ILE A 33 8.36 -9.03 -3.69
C ILE A 33 7.12 -8.92 -2.80
N ASN A 34 5.96 -9.28 -3.33
CA ASN A 34 4.71 -9.32 -2.58
C ASN A 34 3.93 -10.59 -2.94
N ASN A 35 3.86 -11.55 -2.03
CA ASN A 35 3.37 -12.89 -2.30
C ASN A 35 4.17 -13.59 -3.42
N GLY A 36 5.50 -13.44 -3.44
CA GLY A 36 6.36 -13.91 -4.54
C GLY A 36 7.60 -14.67 -4.08
N THR A 37 8.30 -15.31 -5.02
CA THR A 37 9.55 -16.03 -4.74
C THR A 37 10.66 -15.69 -5.73
N ILE A 38 11.89 -15.61 -5.22
CA ILE A 38 13.12 -15.63 -6.05
C ILE A 38 13.88 -16.90 -5.70
N ASN A 39 14.17 -17.72 -6.70
CA ASN A 39 14.94 -18.95 -6.56
C ASN A 39 16.16 -18.89 -7.49
N LEU A 40 17.33 -18.69 -6.89
CA LEU A 40 18.63 -18.70 -7.55
C LEU A 40 19.31 -20.02 -7.17
N THR A 41 18.95 -21.10 -7.87
CA THR A 41 19.28 -22.48 -7.46
C THR A 41 19.88 -23.34 -8.59
N GLY A 42 20.42 -22.70 -9.63
CA GLY A 42 21.09 -23.43 -10.71
C GLY A 42 22.61 -23.42 -10.56
N GLY A 43 23.26 -24.32 -11.31
CA GLY A 43 24.67 -24.62 -11.09
C GLY A 43 25.61 -23.47 -11.43
N ASP A 44 26.61 -23.28 -10.57
CA ASP A 44 27.74 -22.33 -10.69
C ASP A 44 28.10 -21.98 -12.14
N VAL A 45 27.64 -20.82 -12.61
CA VAL A 45 28.12 -20.27 -13.88
C VAL A 45 29.46 -19.61 -13.60
N TYR A 46 30.55 -20.33 -13.90
CA TYR A 46 31.86 -19.69 -14.06
C TYR A 46 31.73 -18.56 -15.08
N PRO A 47 32.20 -17.32 -14.80
CA PRO A 47 32.37 -16.35 -15.87
C PRO A 47 33.35 -16.92 -16.90
N ASP A 48 32.83 -17.23 -18.10
CA ASP A 48 33.62 -17.59 -19.26
C ASP A 48 34.15 -16.31 -19.91
N ASP A 49 35.06 -15.62 -19.24
CA ASP A 49 35.93 -14.64 -19.87
C ASP A 49 36.99 -14.11 -18.89
N GLN A 50 38.25 -14.33 -19.31
CA GLN A 50 39.52 -13.60 -19.17
C GLN A 50 39.77 -12.45 -18.16
N GLU A 51 38.81 -12.01 -17.36
CA GLU A 51 38.89 -10.90 -16.40
C GLU A 51 38.66 -11.45 -14.98
N GLY A 52 39.53 -12.35 -14.49
CA GLY A 52 39.35 -13.13 -13.24
C GLY A 52 39.15 -12.34 -11.93
N ILE A 53 38.04 -11.62 -11.82
CA ILE A 53 37.88 -10.45 -10.96
C ILE A 53 36.68 -10.59 -10.00
N LEU A 54 35.75 -11.54 -10.20
CA LEU A 54 34.58 -11.70 -9.33
C LEU A 54 34.34 -13.20 -9.05
N GLY A 55 34.32 -13.60 -7.77
CA GLY A 55 34.10 -14.99 -7.35
C GLY A 55 32.68 -15.50 -7.67
N THR A 56 32.42 -16.80 -7.47
CA THR A 56 31.10 -17.42 -7.69
C THR A 56 30.08 -16.95 -6.64
N ALA A 57 28.94 -16.41 -7.07
CA ALA A 57 27.85 -15.96 -6.19
C ALA A 57 26.50 -16.08 -6.91
N ASP A 58 25.48 -16.59 -6.24
CA ASP A 58 24.12 -16.58 -6.81
C ASP A 58 23.58 -15.15 -6.88
N LEU A 59 23.97 -14.33 -5.90
CA LEU A 59 23.55 -12.94 -5.77
C LEU A 59 24.78 -12.06 -5.53
N LEU A 60 25.02 -11.10 -6.44
CA LEU A 60 26.15 -10.18 -6.38
C LEU A 60 25.69 -8.72 -6.45
N PHE A 61 26.11 -7.92 -5.47
CA PHE A 61 25.93 -6.46 -5.47
C PHE A 61 27.28 -5.75 -5.63
N VAL A 62 27.39 -4.84 -6.60
CA VAL A 62 28.63 -4.09 -6.87
C VAL A 62 28.42 -2.59 -6.62
N TYR A 63 29.15 -2.05 -5.65
CA TYR A 63 29.14 -0.62 -5.31
C TYR A 63 30.45 0.05 -5.76
N ARG A 64 30.36 1.17 -6.49
CA ARG A 64 31.50 2.06 -6.80
C ARG A 64 31.45 3.32 -5.94
N ILE A 65 32.60 3.88 -5.59
CA ILE A 65 32.72 5.21 -4.95
C ILE A 65 33.19 6.23 -6.00
N HIS A 66 32.70 7.47 -5.97
CA HIS A 66 33.07 8.48 -6.97
C HIS A 66 34.60 8.76 -6.94
N PRO A 67 35.32 8.77 -8.09
CA PRO A 67 36.79 8.85 -8.14
C PRO A 67 37.43 10.11 -7.55
N VAL A 68 36.67 11.20 -7.45
CA VAL A 68 37.23 12.55 -7.21
C VAL A 68 36.89 13.07 -5.81
N ASP A 69 35.75 12.69 -5.26
CA ASP A 69 35.19 13.37 -4.07
C ASP A 69 34.96 12.44 -2.87
N LEU A 70 35.19 11.12 -3.00
CA LEU A 70 34.86 10.11 -1.97
C LEU A 70 33.39 10.15 -1.50
N VAL A 71 32.51 10.79 -2.29
CA VAL A 71 31.07 10.80 -2.08
C VAL A 71 30.53 9.48 -2.65
N PRO A 72 29.71 8.72 -1.91
CA PRO A 72 28.96 7.60 -2.47
C PRO A 72 28.16 8.11 -3.67
N VAL A 73 28.22 7.43 -4.82
CA VAL A 73 27.24 7.67 -5.89
C VAL A 73 25.88 7.31 -5.31
N ASP A 74 24.88 8.15 -5.57
CA ASP A 74 23.50 7.92 -5.12
C ASP A 74 22.91 6.74 -5.89
N THR A 75 23.23 5.54 -5.42
CA THR A 75 22.86 4.28 -6.03
C THR A 75 22.27 3.37 -4.97
N ASP A 76 20.98 3.09 -5.10
CA ASP A 76 20.25 2.26 -4.15
C ASP A 76 19.89 0.91 -4.79
N TYR A 77 20.38 -0.18 -4.22
CA TYR A 77 20.00 -1.54 -4.59
C TYR A 77 19.20 -2.15 -3.45
N ALA A 78 17.94 -2.45 -3.70
CA ALA A 78 17.05 -2.99 -2.68
C ALA A 78 16.32 -4.25 -3.14
N ILE A 79 16.29 -5.27 -2.29
CA ILE A 79 15.33 -6.38 -2.34
C ILE A 79 14.33 -6.12 -1.23
N ASN A 80 13.14 -5.63 -1.61
CA ASN A 80 12.12 -5.20 -0.69
C ASN A 80 10.93 -6.16 -0.68
N PHE A 81 10.59 -6.68 0.50
CA PHE A 81 9.38 -7.46 0.70
C PHE A 81 8.25 -6.56 1.18
N THR A 82 7.24 -6.33 0.35
CA THR A 82 6.01 -5.57 0.70
C THR A 82 4.85 -6.50 1.06
N GLY A 83 5.15 -7.80 1.24
CA GLY A 83 4.21 -8.81 1.67
C GLY A 83 4.92 -10.15 1.90
N PRO A 84 4.15 -11.25 2.01
CA PRO A 84 4.72 -12.58 2.17
C PRO A 84 5.67 -12.90 1.01
N GLY A 85 6.76 -13.61 1.25
CA GLY A 85 7.64 -14.02 0.14
C GLY A 85 8.94 -14.62 0.60
N SER A 86 9.70 -15.16 -0.35
CA SER A 86 11.02 -15.72 -0.06
C SER A 86 12.05 -15.43 -1.16
N LEU A 87 13.31 -15.40 -0.73
CA LEU A 87 14.47 -15.41 -1.60
C LEU A 87 15.35 -16.59 -1.18
N THR A 88 15.66 -17.45 -2.13
CA THR A 88 16.50 -18.63 -1.95
C THR A 88 17.73 -18.53 -2.85
N VAL A 89 18.90 -18.75 -2.27
CA VAL A 89 20.18 -18.94 -2.95
C VAL A 89 20.70 -20.35 -2.67
N ASP A 90 21.65 -20.82 -3.47
CA ASP A 90 22.25 -22.14 -3.32
C ASP A 90 23.70 -22.08 -2.80
N HIS A 91 24.51 -23.06 -3.20
CA HIS A 91 25.88 -23.19 -2.76
C HIS A 91 26.70 -21.93 -3.05
N SER A 92 26.48 -21.21 -4.14
CA SER A 92 27.30 -20.05 -4.49
C SER A 92 27.04 -18.85 -3.58
N GLY A 93 25.83 -18.74 -3.02
CA GLY A 93 25.49 -17.83 -1.92
C GLY A 93 25.47 -16.35 -2.34
N ILE A 94 25.74 -15.45 -1.39
CA ILE A 94 25.58 -14.01 -1.58
C ILE A 94 26.91 -13.30 -1.38
N ASN A 95 27.25 -12.38 -2.28
CA ASN A 95 28.43 -11.52 -2.16
C ASN A 95 28.08 -10.03 -2.33
N ILE A 96 28.78 -9.17 -1.59
CA ILE A 96 28.81 -7.72 -1.82
C ILE A 96 30.25 -7.35 -2.19
N ALA A 97 30.43 -6.72 -3.34
CA ALA A 97 31.69 -6.15 -3.79
C ALA A 97 31.67 -4.63 -3.64
N ARG A 98 32.77 -4.07 -3.13
CA ARG A 98 33.02 -2.62 -3.08
C ARG A 98 34.27 -2.32 -3.88
N GLU A 99 34.18 -1.40 -4.83
CA GLU A 99 35.29 -0.97 -5.69
C GLU A 99 35.82 0.39 -5.19
N ASP A 100 36.99 0.37 -4.53
CA ASP A 100 37.70 1.56 -4.04
C ASP A 100 38.67 2.09 -5.13
N VAL A 101 38.48 3.34 -5.57
CA VAL A 101 39.15 3.89 -6.77
C VAL A 101 40.64 4.24 -6.55
N THR A 102 41.12 4.30 -5.31
CA THR A 102 42.49 4.79 -5.03
C THR A 102 43.60 3.76 -5.27
N THR A 103 43.23 2.50 -5.35
CA THR A 103 44.08 1.39 -5.76
C THR A 103 43.18 0.39 -6.45
N LEU A 104 43.52 -0.05 -7.65
CA LEU A 104 43.00 -1.31 -8.20
C LEU A 104 43.52 -2.53 -7.37
N GLU A 105 43.64 -2.38 -6.06
CA GLU A 105 43.85 -3.43 -5.09
C GLU A 105 42.46 -3.77 -4.56
N TYR A 106 41.87 -4.81 -5.12
CA TYR A 106 40.82 -5.58 -4.46
C TYR A 106 41.35 -5.95 -3.06
N PHE A 107 40.90 -5.26 -2.02
CA PHE A 107 41.66 -5.17 -0.78
C PHE A 107 41.55 -6.40 0.12
N GLY A 108 42.65 -7.16 0.13
CA GLY A 108 43.21 -7.89 1.27
C GLY A 108 44.74 -7.91 1.10
N ASN A 109 45.48 -7.08 1.85
CA ASN A 109 46.93 -6.86 1.66
C ASN A 109 47.82 -7.99 2.25
N ASP A 110 47.29 -9.21 2.35
CA ASP A 110 47.97 -10.38 2.93
C ASP A 110 48.11 -11.57 1.95
N GLY A 111 47.70 -11.41 0.70
CA GLY A 111 47.75 -12.49 -0.30
C GLY A 111 46.68 -13.57 -0.10
N SER A 112 45.69 -13.33 0.75
CA SER A 112 44.41 -14.05 0.69
C SER A 112 43.54 -13.44 -0.42
N SER A 113 42.83 -14.29 -1.16
CA SER A 113 41.83 -13.81 -2.13
C SER A 113 40.74 -13.06 -1.37
N PRO A 114 40.44 -11.79 -1.69
CA PRO A 114 39.46 -10.98 -0.94
C PRO A 114 38.01 -11.43 -1.14
N TYR A 115 37.74 -12.44 -1.98
CA TYR A 115 36.40 -12.75 -2.51
C TYR A 115 35.66 -13.91 -1.82
N THR A 116 35.87 -14.15 -0.51
CA THR A 116 35.22 -15.30 0.16
C THR A 116 34.50 -14.99 1.46
N THR A 117 34.12 -13.75 1.74
CA THR A 117 33.10 -13.50 2.77
C THR A 117 31.74 -13.47 2.13
N LYS A 118 31.15 -14.67 1.95
CA LYS A 118 29.73 -14.79 1.67
C LYS A 118 28.96 -14.08 2.78
N VAL A 119 28.09 -13.16 2.42
CA VAL A 119 27.32 -12.36 3.38
C VAL A 119 25.98 -13.02 3.69
N SER A 120 25.61 -13.04 4.96
CA SER A 120 24.31 -13.52 5.42
C SER A 120 23.19 -12.55 5.05
N TYR A 121 21.94 -13.03 5.09
CA TYR A 121 20.77 -12.14 4.97
C TYR A 121 20.71 -11.08 6.07
N GLN A 122 21.24 -11.36 7.26
CA GLN A 122 21.39 -10.37 8.34
C GLN A 122 22.33 -9.24 7.93
N GLU A 123 23.42 -9.55 7.22
CA GLU A 123 24.36 -8.55 6.73
C GLU A 123 23.76 -7.74 5.57
N LEU A 124 22.95 -8.36 4.68
CA LEU A 124 22.17 -7.62 3.68
C LEU A 124 21.16 -6.65 4.32
N TRP A 125 20.51 -7.09 5.40
CA TRP A 125 19.59 -6.26 6.17
C TRP A 125 20.31 -5.07 6.80
N THR A 126 21.44 -5.29 7.48
CA THR A 126 22.25 -4.22 8.07
C THR A 126 22.84 -3.27 7.03
N ALA A 127 23.09 -3.76 5.81
CA ALA A 127 23.55 -2.93 4.69
C ALA A 127 22.43 -2.11 4.02
N GLY A 128 21.16 -2.28 4.41
CA GLY A 128 20.04 -1.58 3.79
C GLY A 128 19.58 -2.18 2.46
N ILE A 129 20.12 -3.34 2.05
CA ILE A 129 19.80 -3.99 0.78
C ILE A 129 18.54 -4.85 0.93
N LEU A 130 18.50 -5.69 1.96
CA LEU A 130 17.31 -6.50 2.26
C LEU A 130 16.36 -5.67 3.11
N ARG A 131 15.14 -5.47 2.61
CA ARG A 131 14.13 -4.58 3.22
C ARG A 131 12.79 -5.29 3.40
N SER A 132 12.02 -4.85 4.38
CA SER A 132 10.62 -5.25 4.59
C SER A 132 9.77 -3.99 4.69
N HIS A 133 8.90 -3.73 3.70
CA HIS A 133 8.18 -2.46 3.57
C HIS A 133 9.15 -1.28 3.68
N GLY A 134 10.28 -1.36 2.99
CA GLY A 134 11.33 -0.34 2.98
C GLY A 134 12.22 -0.31 4.23
N LEU A 135 11.75 -0.84 5.36
CA LEU A 135 12.51 -0.90 6.62
C LEU A 135 13.72 -1.80 6.50
N SER A 136 14.84 -1.40 7.12
CA SER A 136 16.10 -2.12 7.08
C SER A 136 16.90 -2.03 8.38
N GLY A 137 18.04 -2.71 8.44
CA GLY A 137 18.94 -2.67 9.59
C GLY A 137 19.82 -1.43 9.67
N VAL A 138 19.67 -0.49 8.73
CA VAL A 138 20.32 0.83 8.80
C VAL A 138 19.70 1.66 9.93
N ASP A 139 18.39 1.51 10.16
CA ASP A 139 17.66 2.19 11.21
C ASP A 139 17.96 1.59 12.60
N PRO A 140 18.45 2.39 13.56
CA PRO A 140 18.71 1.91 14.91
C PRO A 140 17.45 1.38 15.59
N GLY A 141 17.58 0.19 16.20
CA GLY A 141 16.52 -0.43 17.00
C GLY A 141 15.63 -1.42 16.24
N LEU A 142 15.74 -1.49 14.91
CA LEU A 142 15.03 -2.52 14.15
C LEU A 142 15.77 -3.87 14.23
N ASN A 143 15.09 -4.90 14.73
CA ASN A 143 15.65 -6.25 14.83
C ASN A 143 15.22 -7.09 13.62
N PHE A 144 16.19 -7.64 12.89
CA PHE A 144 15.98 -8.54 11.74
C PHE A 144 14.98 -9.66 12.03
N ASP A 145 15.06 -10.26 13.22
CA ASP A 145 14.19 -11.36 13.61
C ASP A 145 12.72 -10.94 13.73
N ASN A 146 12.38 -9.65 13.76
CA ASN A 146 10.99 -9.20 13.73
C ASN A 146 10.40 -9.22 12.32
N PHE A 147 11.25 -9.20 11.28
CA PHE A 147 10.86 -9.05 9.88
C PHE A 147 11.13 -10.29 9.05
N PHE A 148 12.12 -11.10 9.43
CA PHE A 148 12.56 -12.24 8.61
C PHE A 148 12.75 -13.52 9.42
N THR A 149 12.67 -14.63 8.70
CA THR A 149 13.17 -15.93 9.15
C THR A 149 14.16 -16.44 8.11
N VAL A 150 15.16 -17.19 8.58
CA VAL A 150 16.18 -17.79 7.72
C VAL A 150 16.22 -19.28 7.94
N THR A 151 16.31 -20.03 6.85
CA THR A 151 16.56 -21.47 6.85
C THR A 151 17.79 -21.80 6.01
N GLY A 152 18.47 -22.89 6.35
CA GLY A 152 19.75 -23.23 5.73
C GLY A 152 20.92 -22.43 6.30
N THR A 153 22.08 -22.56 5.67
CA THR A 153 23.30 -21.84 6.05
C THR A 153 23.91 -21.23 4.79
N ASN A 154 24.42 -20.01 4.88
CA ASN A 154 25.04 -19.37 3.73
C ASN A 154 26.19 -20.23 3.17
N GLY A 155 26.26 -20.37 1.85
CA GLY A 155 27.19 -21.27 1.18
C GLY A 155 26.79 -22.75 1.23
N THR A 156 25.52 -23.04 1.51
CA THR A 156 24.92 -24.38 1.39
C THR A 156 23.65 -24.27 0.56
N ASP A 157 23.25 -25.38 -0.07
CA ASP A 157 22.06 -25.43 -0.91
C ASP A 157 20.80 -25.00 -0.13
N ASN A 158 19.95 -24.22 -0.79
CA ASN A 158 18.66 -23.77 -0.26
C ASN A 158 18.77 -22.84 0.96
N TYR A 159 19.80 -21.99 1.00
CA TYR A 159 19.86 -20.88 1.96
C TYR A 159 18.75 -19.88 1.64
N THR A 160 17.75 -19.78 2.52
CA THR A 160 16.50 -19.07 2.21
C THR A 160 16.17 -18.06 3.30
N VAL A 161 15.84 -16.83 2.89
CA VAL A 161 15.14 -15.85 3.72
C VAL A 161 13.66 -15.82 3.36
N THR A 162 12.81 -15.71 4.38
CA THR A 162 11.37 -15.57 4.22
C THR A 162 10.88 -14.40 5.03
N ALA A 163 10.13 -13.50 4.39
CA ALA A 163 9.49 -12.36 5.05
C ALA A 163 8.42 -12.84 6.04
N LYS A 164 8.45 -12.30 7.24
CA LYS A 164 7.42 -12.54 8.26
C LYS A 164 6.19 -11.72 7.93
N THR A 165 5.04 -12.32 8.17
CA THR A 165 3.75 -11.63 8.15
C THR A 165 3.32 -11.31 9.58
N GLY A 166 2.67 -10.17 9.77
CA GLY A 166 2.04 -9.83 11.04
C GLY A 166 1.01 -10.87 11.50
N THR A 167 0.87 -11.01 12.82
CA THR A 167 -0.19 -11.81 13.44
C THR A 167 -1.54 -11.21 13.09
N THR A 168 -2.40 -11.98 12.42
CA THR A 168 -3.75 -11.50 12.07
C THR A 168 -4.65 -11.44 13.29
N VAL A 169 -5.26 -10.28 13.52
CA VAL A 169 -6.23 -10.02 14.59
C VAL A 169 -7.52 -9.53 13.96
N THR A 170 -8.58 -10.31 14.11
CA THR A 170 -9.86 -10.09 13.43
C THR A 170 -10.94 -9.64 14.41
N TRP A 171 -11.81 -8.75 13.95
CA TRP A 171 -13.02 -8.38 14.66
C TRP A 171 -14.10 -9.47 14.50
N ASP A 172 -14.67 -9.95 15.61
CA ASP A 172 -15.61 -11.07 15.64
C ASP A 172 -17.02 -10.75 15.06
N GLY A 173 -17.18 -9.56 14.47
CA GLY A 173 -18.37 -9.14 13.74
C GLY A 173 -19.40 -8.34 14.55
N GLY A 174 -20.37 -7.79 13.82
CA GLY A 174 -21.39 -6.89 14.35
C GLY A 174 -20.80 -5.56 14.85
N ASN A 175 -21.65 -4.63 15.25
CA ASN A 175 -21.20 -3.30 15.67
C ASN A 175 -20.65 -3.34 17.10
N GLY A 176 -19.74 -2.42 17.43
CA GLY A 176 -19.20 -2.29 18.78
C GLY A 176 -18.16 -1.19 18.91
N ALA A 177 -17.76 -0.93 20.15
CA ALA A 177 -16.63 -0.06 20.44
C ALA A 177 -15.32 -0.85 20.31
N TRP A 178 -14.26 -0.21 19.86
CA TRP A 178 -12.92 -0.80 19.71
C TRP A 178 -12.45 -1.56 20.97
N PHE A 179 -12.82 -1.05 22.15
CA PHE A 179 -12.46 -1.58 23.45
C PHE A 179 -13.32 -2.77 23.91
N ASP A 180 -14.39 -3.09 23.18
CA ASP A 180 -15.22 -4.25 23.47
C ASP A 180 -14.41 -5.55 23.33
N ALA A 181 -14.81 -6.56 24.10
CA ALA A 181 -14.25 -7.90 24.03
C ALA A 181 -14.73 -8.64 22.77
N LYS A 182 -14.25 -8.21 21.60
CA LYS A 182 -14.68 -8.62 20.25
C LYS A 182 -13.53 -8.86 19.28
N TRP A 183 -12.32 -8.98 19.78
CA TRP A 183 -11.14 -9.32 18.98
C TRP A 183 -10.77 -10.79 19.17
N ASN A 184 -10.48 -11.52 18.08
CA ASN A 184 -9.93 -12.87 18.14
C ASN A 184 -10.62 -13.81 19.15
N GLY A 185 -11.93 -13.98 19.01
CA GLY A 185 -12.73 -14.87 19.85
C GLY A 185 -13.07 -14.29 21.23
N GLY A 186 -13.35 -12.99 21.30
CA GLY A 186 -13.88 -12.31 22.47
C GLY A 186 -12.81 -11.69 23.39
N GLN A 187 -11.64 -11.35 22.86
CA GLN A 187 -10.58 -10.64 23.57
C GLN A 187 -10.78 -9.13 23.50
N THR A 188 -10.26 -8.41 24.50
CA THR A 188 -10.14 -6.95 24.44
C THR A 188 -8.97 -6.54 23.56
N ALA A 189 -8.95 -5.28 23.08
CA ALA A 189 -7.83 -4.72 22.32
C ALA A 189 -6.48 -4.93 23.03
N GLN A 190 -6.39 -4.61 24.34
CA GLN A 190 -5.17 -4.80 25.13
C GLN A 190 -4.65 -6.25 25.13
N THR A 191 -5.56 -7.24 25.12
CA THR A 191 -5.16 -8.66 25.09
C THR A 191 -4.75 -9.10 23.69
N ALA A 192 -5.46 -8.63 22.66
CA ALA A 192 -5.26 -9.04 21.28
C ALA A 192 -4.05 -8.38 20.61
N PHE A 193 -3.79 -7.10 20.90
CA PHE A 193 -2.73 -6.29 20.29
C PHE A 193 -1.58 -5.98 21.25
N GLY A 194 -1.76 -6.22 22.55
CA GLY A 194 -0.83 -5.74 23.58
C GLY A 194 -1.00 -4.25 23.92
N ARG A 195 -2.00 -3.57 23.35
CA ARG A 195 -2.32 -2.15 23.58
C ARG A 195 -3.78 -1.83 23.30
N GLU A 196 -4.22 -0.63 23.68
CA GLU A 196 -5.62 -0.18 23.54
C GLU A 196 -5.89 0.64 22.27
N ASP A 197 -4.86 1.21 21.65
CA ASP A 197 -4.92 2.36 20.74
C ASP A 197 -4.34 2.06 19.35
N GLY A 198 -4.78 0.96 18.73
CA GLY A 198 -4.33 0.51 17.41
C GLY A 198 -3.38 -0.69 17.48
N THR A 199 -2.30 -0.69 16.70
CA THR A 199 -1.37 -1.81 16.55
C THR A 199 0.10 -1.39 16.59
N GLU A 200 0.91 -2.19 17.29
CA GLU A 200 2.38 -2.25 17.18
C GLU A 200 2.81 -3.73 17.24
N ASN A 201 4.08 -4.03 17.00
CA ASN A 201 4.64 -5.39 17.11
C ASN A 201 4.07 -6.42 16.12
N SER A 202 3.97 -6.06 14.84
CA SER A 202 3.63 -7.01 13.78
C SER A 202 2.23 -7.60 13.92
N HIS A 203 1.19 -6.77 14.06
CA HIS A 203 -0.21 -7.22 13.98
C HIS A 203 -0.94 -6.62 12.79
N ASN A 204 -1.70 -7.48 12.11
CA ASN A 204 -2.56 -7.15 10.98
C ASN A 204 -4.01 -7.13 11.46
N ILE A 205 -4.61 -5.93 11.52
CA ILE A 205 -6.01 -5.75 11.91
C ILE A 205 -6.91 -6.08 10.72
N VAL A 206 -7.95 -6.89 10.94
CA VAL A 206 -8.97 -7.19 9.92
C VAL A 206 -10.36 -6.91 10.49
N ILE A 207 -11.08 -6.00 9.86
CA ILE A 207 -12.47 -5.67 10.18
C ILE A 207 -13.32 -5.93 8.94
N GLY A 208 -14.28 -6.86 9.06
CA GLY A 208 -15.09 -7.30 7.93
C GLY A 208 -16.57 -7.51 8.26
N GLY A 209 -17.30 -8.10 7.31
CA GLY A 209 -18.69 -8.55 7.52
C GLY A 209 -19.68 -7.43 7.83
N GLY A 210 -19.45 -6.22 7.31
CA GLY A 210 -20.31 -5.05 7.54
C GLY A 210 -20.23 -4.46 8.95
N ALA A 211 -19.28 -4.89 9.78
CA ALA A 211 -19.15 -4.42 11.16
C ALA A 211 -18.87 -2.91 11.23
N GLN A 212 -19.53 -2.22 12.17
CA GLN A 212 -19.25 -0.82 12.48
C GLN A 212 -18.48 -0.74 13.81
N VAL A 213 -17.19 -0.47 13.74
CA VAL A 213 -16.26 -0.43 14.88
C VAL A 213 -15.90 1.01 15.19
N ALA A 214 -16.07 1.44 16.43
CA ALA A 214 -15.80 2.82 16.84
C ALA A 214 -14.70 2.90 17.91
N TYR A 215 -13.61 3.61 17.61
CA TYR A 215 -12.60 4.04 18.57
C TYR A 215 -12.86 5.50 18.96
N THR A 216 -12.91 5.80 20.26
CA THR A 216 -12.91 7.17 20.78
C THR A 216 -11.70 7.38 21.67
N SER A 217 -10.94 8.44 21.43
CA SER A 217 -9.67 8.65 22.14
C SER A 217 -9.85 8.80 23.66
N ASP A 218 -10.96 9.35 24.14
CA ASP A 218 -11.21 9.49 25.59
C ASP A 218 -11.31 8.17 26.37
N GLN A 219 -11.38 7.03 25.67
CA GLN A 219 -11.44 5.69 26.26
C GLN A 219 -10.07 4.99 26.38
N SER A 220 -9.03 5.47 25.68
CA SER A 220 -7.68 4.90 25.77
C SER A 220 -6.88 5.52 26.90
N THR A 221 -6.14 4.69 27.64
CA THR A 221 -5.24 5.13 28.72
C THR A 221 -3.77 5.14 28.33
N THR A 222 -3.44 4.70 27.11
CA THR A 222 -2.07 4.60 26.58
C THR A 222 -1.78 5.73 25.61
N HIS A 223 -0.51 6.13 25.47
CA HIS A 223 -0.02 6.98 24.36
C HIS A 223 -0.76 8.29 24.12
N ASN A 224 -1.16 8.98 25.19
CA ASN A 224 -2.02 10.17 25.09
C ASN A 224 -3.28 9.90 24.25
N SER A 225 -3.73 8.65 24.16
CA SER A 225 -4.91 8.23 23.42
C SER A 225 -4.90 8.47 21.91
N ASP A 226 -3.73 8.73 21.32
CA ASP A 226 -3.56 8.74 19.87
C ASP A 226 -3.86 7.36 19.29
N PHE A 227 -4.55 7.29 18.16
CA PHE A 227 -4.66 6.02 17.45
C PHE A 227 -3.39 5.78 16.63
N ARG A 228 -2.72 4.63 16.79
CA ARG A 228 -1.41 4.35 16.21
C ARG A 228 -1.36 3.02 15.46
N VAL A 229 -0.81 3.05 14.24
CA VAL A 229 -0.42 1.87 13.47
C VAL A 229 1.09 1.96 13.26
N GLU A 230 1.88 1.04 13.81
CA GLU A 230 3.34 1.16 13.82
C GLU A 230 4.04 -0.14 13.39
N SER A 231 4.88 -0.07 12.34
CA SER A 231 5.59 -1.23 11.77
C SER A 231 7.03 -1.42 12.26
N GLN A 232 7.48 -0.65 13.25
CA GLN A 232 8.88 -0.69 13.74
C GLN A 232 9.30 -2.04 14.32
N ASN A 233 8.35 -2.81 14.84
CA ASN A 233 8.60 -4.12 15.43
C ASN A 233 8.01 -5.25 14.58
N GLY A 234 8.03 -5.08 13.25
CA GLY A 234 7.52 -6.01 12.25
C GLY A 234 6.33 -5.43 11.48
N PRO A 235 5.99 -6.00 10.29
CA PRO A 235 4.98 -5.45 9.40
C PRO A 235 3.60 -5.36 10.07
N ALA A 236 3.00 -4.17 10.04
CA ALA A 236 1.67 -3.93 10.57
C ALA A 236 0.75 -3.39 9.47
N SER A 237 -0.50 -3.82 9.49
CA SER A 237 -1.50 -3.38 8.51
C SER A 237 -2.89 -3.31 9.10
N VAL A 238 -3.77 -2.57 8.45
CA VAL A 238 -5.21 -2.53 8.72
C VAL A 238 -5.97 -2.81 7.44
N THR A 239 -6.85 -3.80 7.48
CA THR A 239 -7.78 -4.11 6.40
C THR A 239 -9.21 -3.90 6.88
N VAL A 240 -9.95 -3.03 6.21
CA VAL A 240 -11.40 -2.87 6.38
C VAL A 240 -12.08 -3.32 5.10
N THR A 241 -12.98 -4.30 5.19
CA THR A 241 -13.57 -4.92 4.01
C THR A 241 -15.07 -5.24 4.13
N GLY A 242 -15.74 -5.47 3.00
CA GLY A 242 -17.07 -6.07 2.95
C GLY A 242 -18.15 -5.23 3.61
N GLY A 243 -18.14 -3.91 3.37
CA GLY A 243 -19.05 -2.92 3.92
C GLY A 243 -18.76 -2.52 5.37
N ALA A 244 -17.66 -3.01 5.96
CA ALA A 244 -17.29 -2.65 7.32
C ALA A 244 -16.78 -1.21 7.41
N LYS A 245 -16.84 -0.65 8.62
CA LYS A 245 -16.40 0.70 8.93
C LYS A 245 -15.56 0.72 10.21
N LEU A 246 -14.40 1.35 10.15
CA LEU A 246 -13.62 1.77 11.32
C LEU A 246 -13.80 3.28 11.48
N SER A 247 -14.48 3.68 12.54
CA SER A 247 -14.58 5.08 12.95
C SER A 247 -13.54 5.40 14.02
N ILE A 248 -12.72 6.41 13.78
CA ILE A 248 -11.75 6.95 14.74
C ILE A 248 -12.22 8.35 15.11
N THR A 249 -12.55 8.57 16.37
CA THR A 249 -12.95 9.88 16.88
C THR A 249 -11.90 10.42 17.83
N SER A 250 -11.21 11.46 17.38
CA SER A 250 -10.26 12.23 18.20
C SER A 250 -11.01 13.33 18.97
N THR A 251 -11.00 13.23 20.30
CA THR A 251 -11.57 14.25 21.22
C THR A 251 -10.44 15.12 21.77
N ASN A 252 -10.51 16.44 21.61
CA ASN A 252 -9.49 17.36 22.14
C ASN A 252 -9.51 17.40 23.69
N THR A 253 -8.73 16.54 24.35
CA THR A 253 -8.66 16.44 25.82
C THR A 253 -7.29 16.80 26.40
N ASP A 254 -6.30 17.14 25.58
CA ASP A 254 -4.92 17.51 25.98
C ASP A 254 -4.34 18.70 25.21
N ALA A 255 -3.11 19.10 25.57
CA ALA A 255 -2.50 20.35 25.14
C ALA A 255 -1.86 20.30 23.74
N ASP A 256 -1.58 19.11 23.22
CA ASP A 256 -0.96 18.81 21.91
C ASP A 256 -1.94 18.17 20.92
N SER A 257 -3.22 18.03 21.28
CA SER A 257 -4.28 17.38 20.49
C SER A 257 -4.09 15.88 20.28
N LYS A 258 -5.14 15.21 19.78
CA LYS A 258 -5.14 13.75 19.55
C LYS A 258 -4.84 13.40 18.11
N TRP A 259 -3.75 12.68 17.88
CA TRP A 259 -3.22 12.36 16.57
C TRP A 259 -3.70 10.99 16.08
N THR A 260 -3.75 10.83 14.77
CA THR A 260 -3.88 9.52 14.14
C THR A 260 -2.60 9.25 13.38
N ARG A 261 -1.75 8.38 13.95
CA ARG A 261 -0.41 8.09 13.45
C ARG A 261 -0.43 6.79 12.66
N TRP A 262 -0.01 6.85 11.42
CA TRP A 262 -0.16 5.73 10.49
C TRP A 262 1.18 5.40 9.80
N ASN A 263 1.90 4.44 10.37
CA ASN A 263 3.23 3.97 9.91
C ASN A 263 3.18 2.47 9.53
N GLY A 264 2.13 2.07 8.82
CA GLY A 264 1.92 0.72 8.30
C GLY A 264 0.80 0.71 7.24
N ASP A 265 0.54 -0.41 6.60
CA ASP A 265 -0.32 -0.43 5.42
C ASP A 265 -1.81 -0.30 5.76
N LEU A 266 -2.57 0.27 4.84
CA LEU A 266 -4.03 0.40 4.91
C LEU A 266 -4.65 -0.19 3.66
N THR A 267 -5.61 -1.10 3.83
CA THR A 267 -6.46 -1.60 2.75
C THR A 267 -7.93 -1.38 3.07
N LEU A 268 -8.62 -0.67 2.19
CA LEU A 268 -10.05 -0.39 2.22
C LEU A 268 -10.70 -1.05 1.01
N ASP A 269 -11.15 -2.28 1.15
CA ASP A 269 -11.72 -3.10 0.08
C ASP A 269 -13.24 -3.21 0.26
N ASN A 270 -14.01 -2.32 -0.37
CA ASN A 270 -15.41 -2.09 -0.02
C ASN A 270 -15.59 -1.78 1.48
N GLY A 271 -14.56 -1.23 2.14
CA GLY A 271 -14.58 -0.85 3.55
C GLY A 271 -14.41 0.66 3.73
N THR A 272 -14.71 1.16 4.92
CA THR A 272 -14.61 2.59 5.23
C THR A 272 -13.69 2.83 6.42
N LEU A 273 -12.67 3.67 6.24
CA LEU A 273 -12.02 4.36 7.35
C LEU A 273 -12.64 5.75 7.41
N ASP A 274 -13.21 6.07 8.57
CA ASP A 274 -13.81 7.37 8.85
C ASP A 274 -13.13 7.95 10.08
N ARG A 275 -12.51 9.10 9.90
CA ARG A 275 -11.82 9.77 10.98
C ARG A 275 -12.50 11.10 11.24
N GLY A 276 -13.21 11.16 12.36
CA GLY A 276 -13.91 12.35 12.84
C GLY A 276 -13.11 13.11 13.89
N PHE A 277 -13.34 14.42 13.99
CA PHE A 277 -12.79 15.25 15.05
C PHE A 277 -13.92 15.96 15.81
N ILE A 278 -13.86 15.94 17.15
CA ILE A 278 -14.83 16.68 17.98
C ILE A 278 -14.10 17.82 18.69
N PRO A 279 -14.34 19.09 18.29
CA PRO A 279 -13.82 20.26 18.98
C PRO A 279 -14.31 20.32 20.44
N ALA A 280 -13.38 20.47 21.39
CA ALA A 280 -13.73 20.80 22.77
C ALA A 280 -13.56 22.32 23.02
N GLY A 281 -14.66 23.07 23.03
CA GLY A 281 -14.64 24.48 23.45
C GLY A 281 -13.94 25.46 22.48
N THR A 282 -13.50 26.62 22.99
CA THR A 282 -13.12 27.81 22.18
C THR A 282 -11.63 27.89 21.78
N THR A 283 -10.83 26.88 22.10
CA THR A 283 -9.42 26.79 21.67
C THR A 283 -9.25 25.45 20.98
N VAL A 284 -9.52 25.47 19.67
CA VAL A 284 -9.50 24.27 18.84
C VAL A 284 -8.08 24.09 18.32
N SER A 285 -7.42 23.04 18.77
CA SER A 285 -6.26 22.46 18.09
C SER A 285 -6.74 21.11 17.58
N GLY A 286 -6.68 20.92 16.27
CA GLY A 286 -7.09 19.68 15.60
C GLY A 286 -6.03 18.61 15.79
N GLY A 287 -6.32 17.37 15.39
CA GLY A 287 -5.26 16.38 15.13
C GLY A 287 -5.24 16.06 13.64
N ALA A 288 -4.09 15.67 13.08
CA ALA A 288 -3.99 15.21 11.69
C ALA A 288 -4.01 13.67 11.59
N LEU A 289 -4.49 13.15 10.46
CA LEU A 289 -4.25 11.77 10.04
C LEU A 289 -2.96 11.81 9.24
N ILE A 290 -1.92 11.17 9.75
CA ILE A 290 -0.59 11.28 9.17
C ILE A 290 -0.14 9.90 8.73
N PHE A 291 0.06 9.74 7.42
CA PHE A 291 0.76 8.63 6.83
C PHE A 291 2.26 8.96 6.80
N GLY A 292 3.05 8.20 7.54
CA GLY A 292 4.48 8.45 7.65
C GLY A 292 4.79 9.59 8.62
N THR A 293 4.66 9.34 9.92
CA THR A 293 4.88 10.34 10.97
C THR A 293 6.37 10.54 11.28
N TRP A 294 6.70 11.40 12.26
CA TRP A 294 8.05 11.53 12.86
C TRP A 294 8.63 10.25 13.50
N ASN A 295 7.87 9.16 13.48
CA ASN A 295 8.31 7.86 13.95
C ASN A 295 8.55 6.91 12.77
N SER A 296 8.41 7.39 11.54
CA SER A 296 8.79 6.64 10.36
C SER A 296 10.29 6.52 10.29
N ARG A 297 10.74 5.50 9.57
CA ARG A 297 12.15 5.14 9.42
C ARG A 297 12.62 5.40 8.01
N ASP A 298 13.93 5.35 7.82
CA ASP A 298 14.49 5.62 6.51
C ASP A 298 13.99 4.58 5.50
N ASN A 299 13.63 5.05 4.31
CA ASN A 299 13.07 4.31 3.19
C ASN A 299 11.75 3.58 3.49
N GLN A 300 11.10 3.85 4.63
CA GLN A 300 9.88 3.14 5.02
C GLN A 300 8.81 3.31 3.94
N GLN A 301 8.22 2.20 3.52
CA GLN A 301 7.13 2.16 2.57
C GLN A 301 5.79 1.95 3.28
N ILE A 302 4.81 2.77 2.91
CA ILE A 302 3.44 2.72 3.44
C ILE A 302 2.48 2.69 2.25
N ASP A 303 1.77 1.59 2.10
CA ASP A 303 0.79 1.41 1.03
C ASP A 303 -0.63 1.66 1.55
N VAL A 304 -1.38 2.52 0.85
CA VAL A 304 -2.78 2.86 1.14
C VAL A 304 -3.65 2.47 -0.05
N ASN A 305 -4.29 1.31 0.01
CA ASN A 305 -5.09 0.75 -1.07
C ASN A 305 -6.59 0.98 -0.83
N ILE A 306 -7.25 1.70 -1.74
CA ILE A 306 -8.69 2.01 -1.66
C ILE A 306 -9.37 1.40 -2.88
N THR A 307 -10.00 0.25 -2.68
CA THR A 307 -10.49 -0.62 -3.76
C THR A 307 -11.96 -0.99 -3.61
N ASN A 308 -12.61 -1.37 -4.71
CA ASN A 308 -13.94 -2.01 -4.72
C ASN A 308 -15.05 -1.26 -3.97
N GLY A 309 -15.08 0.06 -4.05
CA GLY A 309 -16.02 0.91 -3.32
C GLY A 309 -15.52 1.33 -1.94
N GLY A 310 -14.24 1.11 -1.63
CA GLY A 310 -13.58 1.56 -0.41
C GLY A 310 -13.62 3.08 -0.24
N ARG A 311 -13.64 3.55 1.01
CA ARG A 311 -13.83 4.96 1.34
C ARG A 311 -12.88 5.40 2.45
N LEU A 312 -12.05 6.41 2.17
CA LEU A 312 -11.34 7.16 3.19
C LEU A 312 -12.09 8.47 3.43
N GLU A 313 -12.64 8.64 4.62
CA GLU A 313 -13.38 9.84 5.05
C GLU A 313 -12.58 10.49 6.18
N ASN A 314 -12.28 11.78 6.06
CA ASN A 314 -11.54 12.49 7.08
C ASN A 314 -12.14 13.87 7.35
N ASP A 315 -12.26 14.17 8.64
CA ASP A 315 -12.53 15.48 9.21
C ASP A 315 -11.20 16.14 9.59
N GLY A 316 -10.91 17.30 8.99
CA GLY A 316 -9.67 18.03 9.12
C GLY A 316 -8.57 17.57 8.15
N GLN A 317 -7.33 17.52 8.63
CA GLN A 317 -6.15 17.37 7.78
C GLN A 317 -5.68 15.92 7.60
N VAL A 318 -5.27 15.58 6.38
CA VAL A 318 -4.53 14.35 6.01
C VAL A 318 -3.15 14.72 5.50
N TRP A 319 -2.12 14.10 6.07
CA TRP A 319 -0.72 14.39 5.77
C TRP A 319 0.00 13.15 5.23
N PHE A 320 0.85 13.40 4.23
CA PHE A 320 1.88 12.48 3.74
C PHE A 320 3.21 13.04 4.24
N GLY A 321 3.88 12.29 5.11
CA GLY A 321 5.00 12.81 5.88
C GLY A 321 4.57 13.71 7.04
N ALA A 322 5.55 14.11 7.85
CA ALA A 322 5.38 15.10 8.91
C ALA A 322 6.54 16.11 8.89
N GLY A 323 6.27 17.39 9.16
CA GLY A 323 7.33 18.41 9.18
C GLY A 323 8.49 18.07 10.13
N GLU A 324 9.71 18.36 9.68
CA GLU A 324 11.01 18.32 10.37
C GLU A 324 11.57 16.92 10.75
N ASP A 325 10.73 15.91 11.02
CA ASP A 325 11.19 14.73 11.78
C ASP A 325 10.87 13.34 11.19
N HIS A 326 10.35 13.21 9.97
CA HIS A 326 10.19 11.89 9.36
C HIS A 326 11.50 11.37 8.73
N GLY A 327 11.61 10.04 8.57
CA GLY A 327 12.79 9.36 8.02
C GLY A 327 13.02 9.69 6.54
N ALA A 328 14.29 9.69 6.12
CA ALA A 328 14.65 9.99 4.73
C ALA A 328 14.20 8.87 3.78
N GLY A 329 13.85 9.18 2.54
CA GLY A 329 13.39 8.23 1.54
C GLY A 329 11.99 7.68 1.82
N LEU A 330 11.20 8.31 2.71
CA LEU A 330 9.85 7.87 3.04
C LEU A 330 9.01 7.72 1.77
N GLU A 331 8.42 6.54 1.59
CA GLU A 331 7.53 6.23 0.48
C GLU A 331 6.09 6.08 1.02
N VAL A 332 5.17 6.93 0.57
CA VAL A 332 3.74 6.79 0.85
C VAL A 332 2.97 6.75 -0.46
N ALA A 333 2.42 5.58 -0.77
CA ALA A 333 1.71 5.34 -2.02
C ALA A 333 0.23 5.03 -1.74
N MET A 334 -0.65 5.90 -2.23
CA MET A 334 -2.08 5.67 -2.21
C MET A 334 -2.55 5.17 -3.58
N THR A 335 -3.12 3.97 -3.64
CA THR A 335 -3.70 3.40 -4.87
C THR A 335 -5.22 3.41 -4.78
N ILE A 336 -5.88 3.93 -5.82
CA ILE A 336 -7.35 4.03 -5.88
C ILE A 336 -7.87 3.27 -7.12
N ASP A 337 -8.70 2.27 -6.87
CA ASP A 337 -9.43 1.51 -7.89
C ASP A 337 -10.88 1.30 -7.48
N ASN A 338 -11.80 2.06 -8.08
CA ASN A 338 -13.19 2.13 -7.66
C ASN A 338 -13.35 2.61 -6.20
N GLY A 339 -12.44 3.47 -5.73
CA GLY A 339 -12.46 4.02 -4.37
C GLY A 339 -12.75 5.52 -4.31
N THR A 340 -13.06 6.03 -3.12
CA THR A 340 -13.24 7.47 -2.89
C THR A 340 -12.47 7.96 -1.67
N VAL A 341 -11.87 9.14 -1.78
CA VAL A 341 -11.33 9.90 -0.65
C VAL A 341 -12.15 11.17 -0.49
N ASP A 342 -12.74 11.35 0.69
CA ASP A 342 -13.55 12.50 1.05
C ASP A 342 -12.91 13.23 2.23
N LEU A 343 -12.34 14.40 1.95
CA LEU A 343 -11.65 15.26 2.91
C LEU A 343 -12.44 16.56 3.13
N THR A 344 -13.78 16.51 3.03
CA THR A 344 -14.66 17.69 3.17
C THR A 344 -15.19 17.90 4.58
N GLY A 345 -14.69 17.12 5.55
CA GLY A 345 -15.16 17.16 6.92
C GLY A 345 -14.50 18.29 7.71
N GLY A 346 -15.34 19.11 8.35
CA GLY A 346 -14.96 20.08 9.39
C GLY A 346 -14.16 21.28 8.91
N ASP A 347 -13.51 21.95 9.86
CA ASP A 347 -12.58 23.05 9.59
C ASP A 347 -11.16 22.55 9.88
N ASN A 348 -10.19 23.02 9.11
CA ASN A 348 -8.78 22.81 9.45
C ASN A 348 -8.32 23.78 10.54
N PHE A 349 -7.63 23.24 11.54
CA PHE A 349 -7.13 24.01 12.67
C PHE A 349 -5.61 24.01 12.72
N PRO A 350 -4.98 25.13 13.16
CA PRO A 350 -3.56 25.15 13.42
C PRO A 350 -3.21 24.07 14.45
N LEU A 351 -2.14 23.34 14.19
CA LEU A 351 -1.67 22.27 15.06
C LEU A 351 -0.57 22.83 15.97
N ILE A 352 -0.70 22.60 17.28
CA ILE A 352 0.26 23.13 18.25
C ILE A 352 1.60 22.39 18.11
N GLY A 353 2.68 23.15 17.92
CA GLY A 353 4.04 22.63 17.96
C GLY A 353 4.55 21.99 16.66
N VAL A 354 3.75 22.01 15.60
CA VAL A 354 4.14 21.58 14.26
C VAL A 354 3.86 22.72 13.27
N GLY A 355 4.85 23.12 12.49
CA GLY A 355 4.68 24.07 11.38
C GLY A 355 4.03 23.37 10.18
N GLY A 356 3.14 24.06 9.46
CA GLY A 356 2.53 23.49 8.25
C GLY A 356 1.33 24.28 7.72
N PRO A 357 0.90 24.00 6.48
CA PRO A 357 -0.31 24.58 5.91
C PRO A 357 -1.57 23.91 6.48
N GLU A 358 -2.61 24.69 6.70
CA GLU A 358 -3.93 24.23 7.17
C GLU A 358 -4.76 23.74 5.98
N ALA A 359 -4.25 22.74 5.24
CA ALA A 359 -4.90 22.18 4.06
C ALA A 359 -5.46 20.78 4.34
N ASP A 360 -6.52 20.39 3.61
CA ASP A 360 -7.15 19.07 3.76
C ASP A 360 -6.19 17.94 3.43
N LEU A 361 -5.36 18.17 2.41
CA LEU A 361 -4.33 17.25 1.96
C LEU A 361 -2.98 17.96 1.88
N THR A 362 -2.02 17.46 2.65
CA THR A 362 -0.68 18.04 2.74
C THR A 362 0.40 16.99 2.45
N PHE A 363 1.41 17.39 1.68
CA PHE A 363 2.62 16.59 1.41
C PHE A 363 3.85 17.30 1.96
N PHE A 364 4.61 16.64 2.84
CA PHE A 364 5.82 17.20 3.43
C PHE A 364 7.08 16.65 2.74
N TYR A 365 7.72 17.50 1.94
CA TYR A 365 9.06 17.27 1.38
C TYR A 365 10.06 18.07 2.20
N ASP A 366 10.81 17.38 3.03
CA ASP A 366 11.71 17.94 4.01
C ASP A 366 13.16 17.97 3.50
N TYR A 367 14.01 18.70 4.21
CA TYR A 367 15.41 18.91 3.87
C TYR A 367 16.28 18.36 4.98
N ASP A 368 17.26 17.53 4.65
CA ASP A 368 18.23 17.05 5.64
C ASP A 368 19.23 18.17 5.95
N GLU A 369 19.11 18.77 7.13
CA GLU A 369 20.00 19.85 7.59
C GLU A 369 21.42 19.33 7.92
N LEU A 370 21.58 18.05 8.22
CA LEU A 370 22.85 17.41 8.55
C LEU A 370 23.60 16.95 7.28
N ALA A 371 22.87 16.53 6.25
CA ALA A 371 23.36 16.25 4.92
C ALA A 371 22.59 17.11 3.90
N PRO A 372 23.06 18.32 3.55
CA PRO A 372 22.28 19.38 2.90
C PRO A 372 21.75 18.98 1.51
N ALA A 373 20.66 18.22 1.51
CA ALA A 373 19.98 17.62 0.37
C ALA A 373 18.51 17.39 0.74
N PRO A 374 17.59 17.31 -0.24
CA PRO A 374 16.25 16.79 -0.01
C PRO A 374 16.31 15.41 0.64
N LYS A 375 15.33 15.07 1.48
CA LYS A 375 15.22 13.73 2.06
C LYS A 375 14.69 12.69 1.06
N ASP A 376 14.62 12.98 -0.23
CA ASP A 376 14.19 12.06 -1.31
C ASP A 376 12.86 11.31 -1.07
N GLU A 377 11.89 12.00 -0.47
CA GLU A 377 10.56 11.44 -0.24
C GLU A 377 9.83 11.14 -1.54
N GLN A 378 9.08 10.03 -1.55
CA GLN A 378 8.28 9.61 -2.68
C GLN A 378 6.82 9.48 -2.27
N TYR A 379 6.01 10.43 -2.71
CA TYR A 379 4.56 10.38 -2.50
C TYR A 379 3.84 10.17 -3.81
N ALA A 380 2.90 9.24 -3.81
CA ALA A 380 2.08 8.95 -4.95
C ALA A 380 0.61 8.78 -4.56
N ILE A 381 -0.26 9.30 -5.41
CA ILE A 381 -1.68 9.00 -5.47
C ILE A 381 -1.93 8.47 -6.87
N ASN A 382 -2.02 7.15 -7.00
CA ASN A 382 -2.15 6.46 -8.26
C ASN A 382 -3.58 5.92 -8.45
N PHE A 383 -4.27 6.39 -9.48
CA PHE A 383 -5.52 5.78 -9.89
C PHE A 383 -5.22 4.65 -10.87
N THR A 384 -5.65 3.44 -10.54
CA THR A 384 -5.62 2.30 -11.47
C THR A 384 -7.00 1.98 -12.02
N GLY A 385 -8.03 2.66 -11.52
CA GLY A 385 -9.41 2.55 -12.01
C GLY A 385 -10.22 3.82 -11.71
N PRO A 386 -11.55 3.74 -11.72
CA PRO A 386 -12.41 4.88 -11.44
C PRO A 386 -12.25 5.30 -9.99
N GLY A 387 -12.63 6.53 -9.66
CA GLY A 387 -12.58 7.00 -8.29
C GLY A 387 -12.53 8.51 -8.23
N SER A 388 -12.49 9.02 -7.00
CA SER A 388 -12.47 10.47 -6.76
C SER A 388 -11.75 10.84 -5.48
N ILE A 389 -11.21 12.05 -5.47
CA ILE A 389 -10.74 12.74 -4.26
C ILE A 389 -11.48 14.06 -4.18
N THR A 390 -12.00 14.41 -3.02
CA THR A 390 -12.67 15.68 -2.78
C THR A 390 -12.04 16.39 -1.59
N VAL A 391 -11.75 17.68 -1.75
CA VAL A 391 -11.24 18.59 -0.71
C VAL A 391 -12.18 19.80 -0.56
N ASP A 392 -12.07 20.52 0.55
CA ASP A 392 -12.82 21.74 0.82
C ASP A 392 -12.05 23.03 0.46
N ASP A 393 -12.42 24.16 1.07
CA ASP A 393 -11.80 25.46 0.81
C ASP A 393 -10.35 25.57 1.33
N SER A 394 -9.95 24.68 2.22
CA SER A 394 -8.59 24.52 2.71
C SER A 394 -7.67 23.85 1.68
N GLY A 395 -8.24 23.00 0.81
CA GLY A 395 -7.61 22.54 -0.42
C GLY A 395 -6.38 21.65 -0.21
N ILE A 396 -5.38 21.81 -1.08
CA ILE A 396 -4.18 20.96 -1.13
C ILE A 396 -2.94 21.82 -0.95
N ALA A 397 -2.00 21.36 -0.15
CA ALA A 397 -0.71 22.00 0.02
C ALA A 397 0.45 21.03 -0.17
N ILE A 398 1.56 21.55 -0.68
CA ILE A 398 2.83 20.84 -0.77
C ILE A 398 3.82 21.68 -0.02
N TYR A 399 4.29 21.16 1.10
CA TYR A 399 5.27 21.82 1.94
C TYR A 399 6.66 21.35 1.50
N ARG A 400 7.33 22.17 0.69
CA ARG A 400 8.68 21.89 0.20
C ARG A 400 9.59 23.05 0.55
N GLN A 401 10.72 22.75 1.17
CA GLN A 401 11.74 23.74 1.46
C GLN A 401 12.63 23.97 0.22
N ASP A 402 12.85 25.24 -0.13
CA ASP A 402 13.86 25.60 -1.14
C ASP A 402 15.27 25.61 -0.53
N ALA A 403 16.31 25.69 -1.39
CA ALA A 403 17.71 25.71 -0.97
C ALA A 403 18.10 26.92 -0.08
N LEU A 404 17.19 27.87 0.14
CA LEU A 404 17.37 29.04 0.99
C LEU A 404 16.57 28.91 2.30
N GLY A 405 15.90 27.79 2.53
CA GLY A 405 15.09 27.53 3.72
C GLY A 405 13.66 28.06 3.66
N ASN A 406 13.19 28.57 2.51
CA ASN A 406 11.81 29.07 2.37
C ASN A 406 10.87 27.96 1.92
N PHE A 407 9.65 27.99 2.44
CA PHE A 407 8.62 27.01 2.09
C PHE A 407 7.66 27.55 1.02
N ASP A 408 7.35 26.72 0.01
CA ASP A 408 6.23 26.99 -0.90
C ASP A 408 4.90 26.68 -0.18
N VAL A 409 4.16 27.73 0.19
CA VAL A 409 2.92 27.60 0.99
C VAL A 409 1.64 27.86 0.19
N GLY A 410 1.71 27.90 -1.14
CA GLY A 410 0.53 28.16 -1.98
C GLY A 410 -0.37 26.91 -2.13
N LEU A 411 -1.70 27.12 -2.20
CA LEU A 411 -2.64 26.06 -2.56
C LEU A 411 -2.33 25.48 -3.94
N LYS A 412 -2.49 24.17 -4.07
CA LYS A 412 -2.16 23.40 -5.27
C LYS A 412 -3.42 22.83 -5.92
N THR A 413 -3.43 22.84 -7.24
CA THR A 413 -4.46 22.15 -8.03
C THR A 413 -4.10 20.68 -8.21
N TYR A 414 -5.08 19.84 -8.58
CA TYR A 414 -4.78 18.46 -9.00
C TYR A 414 -3.87 18.40 -10.24
N GLN A 415 -3.93 19.41 -11.12
CA GLN A 415 -2.98 19.54 -12.23
C GLN A 415 -1.54 19.74 -11.72
N ASN A 416 -1.34 20.51 -10.64
CA ASN A 416 -0.01 20.65 -10.05
C ASN A 416 0.50 19.33 -9.48
N LEU A 417 -0.35 18.53 -8.83
CA LEU A 417 0.04 17.19 -8.36
C LEU A 417 0.44 16.29 -9.54
N TRP A 418 -0.30 16.35 -10.64
CA TRP A 418 -0.01 15.59 -11.86
C TRP A 418 1.32 15.97 -12.49
N ASP A 419 1.57 17.28 -12.62
CA ASP A 419 2.81 17.80 -13.20
C ASP A 419 4.05 17.48 -12.34
N LEU A 420 3.85 17.27 -11.03
CA LEU A 420 4.89 16.89 -10.08
C LEU A 420 5.10 15.38 -9.96
N GLY A 421 4.29 14.55 -10.63
CA GLY A 421 4.37 13.10 -10.51
C GLY A 421 3.69 12.52 -9.26
N ILE A 422 3.11 13.35 -8.40
CA ILE A 422 2.40 12.90 -7.19
C ILE A 422 1.07 12.26 -7.58
N LEU A 423 0.28 12.91 -8.44
CA LEU A 423 -0.94 12.34 -8.96
C LEU A 423 -0.63 11.55 -10.23
N GLN A 424 -1.07 10.30 -10.26
CA GLN A 424 -0.76 9.35 -11.33
C GLN A 424 -2.01 8.60 -11.80
N ALA A 425 -1.96 8.12 -13.04
CA ALA A 425 -2.92 7.19 -13.62
C ALA A 425 -2.16 6.01 -14.21
N ASN A 426 -2.34 4.80 -13.65
CA ASN A 426 -1.57 3.61 -14.01
C ASN A 426 -0.04 3.84 -13.98
N GLY A 427 0.44 4.61 -12.99
CA GLY A 427 1.85 4.98 -12.85
C GLY A 427 2.33 6.08 -13.81
N LEU A 428 1.46 6.58 -14.71
CA LEU A 428 1.79 7.69 -15.61
C LEU A 428 1.42 9.03 -14.97
N SER A 429 2.20 10.06 -15.27
CA SER A 429 2.03 11.41 -14.76
C SER A 429 2.40 12.48 -15.80
N GLY A 430 2.38 13.75 -15.40
CA GLY A 430 2.87 14.85 -16.23
C GLY A 430 4.36 14.76 -16.56
N LEU A 431 5.15 14.07 -15.72
CA LEU A 431 6.59 13.86 -15.96
C LEU A 431 6.83 12.94 -17.17
N ASP A 432 5.89 12.05 -17.47
CA ASP A 432 5.96 11.12 -18.60
C ASP A 432 5.47 11.75 -19.93
N GLY A 433 5.08 13.03 -19.89
CA GLY A 433 4.45 13.74 -21.01
C GLY A 433 2.99 13.35 -21.24
N ALA A 434 2.37 12.61 -20.31
CA ALA A 434 0.96 12.26 -20.38
C ALA A 434 0.07 13.48 -20.09
N THR A 435 -1.10 13.54 -20.75
CA THR A 435 -2.01 14.68 -20.65
C THR A 435 -3.09 14.45 -19.60
N PHE A 436 -3.10 15.27 -18.54
CA PHE A 436 -4.05 15.21 -17.42
C PHE A 436 -5.52 14.99 -17.84
N GLY A 437 -6.02 15.79 -18.79
CA GLY A 437 -7.42 15.72 -19.24
C GLY A 437 -7.83 14.42 -19.94
N SER A 438 -6.89 13.53 -20.23
CA SER A 438 -7.17 12.18 -20.75
C SER A 438 -7.56 11.21 -19.62
N TYR A 439 -7.09 11.48 -18.40
CA TYR A 439 -7.21 10.60 -17.25
C TYR A 439 -8.10 11.18 -16.16
N PHE A 440 -8.22 12.50 -16.09
CA PHE A 440 -8.89 13.18 -15.00
C PHE A 440 -9.73 14.36 -15.46
N THR A 441 -10.79 14.61 -14.68
CA THR A 441 -11.52 15.88 -14.70
C THR A 441 -11.56 16.47 -13.31
N THR A 442 -11.71 17.79 -13.24
CA THR A 442 -11.94 18.49 -11.98
C THR A 442 -13.27 19.22 -12.02
N THR A 443 -13.95 19.27 -10.87
CA THR A 443 -15.14 20.09 -10.66
C THR A 443 -14.94 20.96 -9.42
N GLY A 444 -15.66 22.08 -9.33
CA GLY A 444 -15.45 23.08 -8.28
C GLY A 444 -14.37 24.09 -8.62
N THR A 445 -13.89 24.82 -7.62
CA THR A 445 -12.87 25.87 -7.77
C THR A 445 -11.85 25.69 -6.65
N LEU A 446 -10.55 25.85 -6.97
CA LEU A 446 -9.49 25.80 -5.96
C LEU A 446 -9.79 26.79 -4.82
N GLY A 447 -9.68 26.33 -3.58
CA GLY A 447 -9.96 27.14 -2.39
C GLY A 447 -11.45 27.38 -2.15
N ALA A 448 -12.32 26.51 -2.68
CA ALA A 448 -13.75 26.48 -2.39
C ALA A 448 -14.20 25.04 -2.10
N ASN A 449 -15.26 24.90 -1.31
CA ASN A 449 -15.77 23.61 -0.88
C ASN A 449 -16.11 22.69 -2.07
N ASN A 450 -15.80 21.40 -1.91
CA ASN A 450 -16.05 20.34 -2.89
C ASN A 450 -15.24 20.50 -4.19
N TYR A 451 -14.00 20.98 -4.09
CA TYR A 451 -13.05 20.88 -5.20
C TYR A 451 -12.71 19.40 -5.39
N THR A 452 -13.18 18.82 -6.51
CA THR A 452 -13.21 17.36 -6.70
C THR A 452 -12.39 16.98 -7.91
N LEU A 453 -11.50 15.99 -7.75
CA LEU A 453 -10.89 15.22 -8.82
C LEU A 453 -11.74 13.98 -9.11
N THR A 454 -11.96 13.68 -10.39
CA THR A 454 -12.61 12.44 -10.82
C THR A 454 -11.75 11.75 -11.87
N SER A 455 -11.42 10.48 -11.62
CA SER A 455 -10.78 9.59 -12.58
C SER A 455 -11.74 9.28 -13.72
N LEU A 456 -11.24 9.39 -14.95
CA LEU A 456 -11.90 8.99 -16.18
C LEU A 456 -11.61 7.53 -16.55
N LEU A 457 -10.71 6.87 -15.81
CA LEU A 457 -10.50 5.44 -15.94
C LEU A 457 -11.82 4.73 -15.63
N THR A 458 -12.19 3.77 -16.45
CA THR A 458 -13.47 3.06 -16.29
C THR A 458 -13.28 1.87 -15.36
N GLY A 459 -14.24 1.66 -14.44
CA GLY A 459 -14.27 0.48 -13.58
C GLY A 459 -14.70 -0.70 -14.41
N GLY A 460 -13.74 -1.55 -14.75
CA GLY A 460 -13.88 -2.54 -15.82
C GLY A 460 -13.15 -2.14 -17.11
N GLY A 461 -12.31 -1.12 -17.09
CA GLY A 461 -11.30 -0.89 -18.12
C GLY A 461 -10.23 -1.96 -17.98
N ASN A 462 -10.54 -3.14 -18.52
CA ASN A 462 -9.71 -4.32 -18.69
C ASN A 462 -8.37 -4.22 -17.95
N ASN A 463 -8.32 -4.72 -16.72
CA ASN A 463 -7.10 -4.84 -15.91
C ASN A 463 -6.14 -5.89 -16.53
N GLY A 464 -6.09 -5.98 -17.86
CA GLY A 464 -5.63 -7.13 -18.61
C GLY A 464 -6.70 -8.18 -18.89
N ASP A 465 -7.87 -8.20 -18.23
CA ASP A 465 -8.96 -9.15 -18.53
C ASP A 465 -9.69 -8.69 -19.80
N PHE A 466 -9.17 -9.09 -20.95
CA PHE A 466 -9.63 -8.71 -22.28
C PHE A 466 -10.68 -9.67 -22.84
N ASP A 467 -10.80 -10.88 -22.30
CA ASP A 467 -11.83 -11.84 -22.72
C ASP A 467 -13.07 -11.90 -21.80
N GLY A 468 -12.99 -11.26 -20.64
CA GLY A 468 -14.08 -11.00 -19.70
C GLY A 468 -14.41 -12.18 -18.80
N ASP A 469 -13.47 -13.12 -18.61
CA ASP A 469 -13.66 -14.31 -17.79
C ASP A 469 -13.26 -14.13 -16.31
N SER A 470 -12.89 -12.90 -15.93
CA SER A 470 -12.56 -12.47 -14.56
C SER A 470 -11.20 -12.96 -14.06
N ASP A 471 -10.31 -13.39 -14.94
CA ASP A 471 -8.89 -13.49 -14.69
C ASP A 471 -8.07 -12.77 -15.76
N VAL A 472 -6.77 -12.62 -15.49
CA VAL A 472 -5.84 -12.00 -16.43
C VAL A 472 -4.78 -13.04 -16.77
N ASP A 473 -4.92 -13.71 -17.90
CA ASP A 473 -4.11 -14.85 -18.26
C ASP A 473 -3.60 -14.77 -19.71
N GLY A 474 -3.17 -15.92 -20.26
CA GLY A 474 -2.69 -16.00 -21.63
C GLY A 474 -3.80 -15.83 -22.68
N ASN A 475 -5.06 -16.08 -22.35
CA ASN A 475 -6.20 -15.91 -23.24
C ASN A 475 -6.44 -14.44 -23.52
N ASP A 476 -6.29 -13.59 -22.52
CA ASP A 476 -6.36 -12.14 -22.70
C ASP A 476 -5.26 -11.61 -23.59
N PHE A 477 -4.02 -12.05 -23.37
CA PHE A 477 -2.90 -11.68 -24.24
C PHE A 477 -3.22 -12.03 -25.70
N LEU A 478 -3.89 -13.16 -25.94
CA LEU A 478 -4.32 -13.55 -27.27
C LEU A 478 -5.46 -12.68 -27.80
N VAL A 479 -6.35 -12.13 -26.95
CA VAL A 479 -7.31 -11.11 -27.37
C VAL A 479 -6.57 -9.86 -27.84
N TRP A 480 -5.70 -9.29 -27.01
CA TRP A 480 -4.88 -8.12 -27.36
C TRP A 480 -4.10 -8.32 -28.65
N GLN A 481 -3.39 -9.45 -28.77
CA GLN A 481 -2.57 -9.75 -29.94
C GLN A 481 -3.42 -9.84 -31.23
N ARG A 482 -4.66 -10.35 -31.15
CA ARG A 482 -5.57 -10.47 -32.30
C ARG A 482 -6.22 -9.14 -32.67
N THR A 483 -6.34 -8.21 -31.74
CA THR A 483 -7.00 -6.91 -31.94
C THR A 483 -6.02 -5.74 -32.04
N LEU A 484 -4.71 -5.99 -32.00
CA LEU A 484 -3.65 -4.99 -32.12
C LEU A 484 -3.85 -4.07 -33.35
N GLY A 485 -3.84 -2.77 -33.10
CA GLY A 485 -4.02 -1.69 -34.07
C GLY A 485 -5.48 -1.31 -34.34
N GLN A 486 -6.46 -1.90 -33.65
CA GLN A 486 -7.87 -1.53 -33.80
C GLN A 486 -8.20 -0.26 -33.02
N ALA A 487 -8.94 0.66 -33.65
CA ALA A 487 -9.59 1.76 -32.96
C ALA A 487 -10.91 1.27 -32.36
N VAL A 488 -11.13 1.55 -31.08
CA VAL A 488 -12.27 1.08 -30.30
C VAL A 488 -12.89 2.26 -29.53
N THR A 489 -14.06 2.03 -28.93
CA THR A 489 -14.51 2.98 -27.91
C THR A 489 -13.51 2.90 -26.75
N PRO A 490 -12.98 4.03 -26.23
CA PRO A 490 -12.04 4.04 -25.11
C PRO A 490 -12.42 3.08 -23.99
N GLY A 491 -11.52 2.17 -23.62
CA GLY A 491 -11.71 1.21 -22.54
C GLY A 491 -12.49 -0.06 -22.93
N THR A 492 -12.73 -0.31 -24.23
CA THR A 492 -13.46 -1.50 -24.70
C THR A 492 -12.58 -2.46 -25.49
N GLY A 493 -12.90 -3.76 -25.49
CA GLY A 493 -12.05 -4.75 -26.15
C GLY A 493 -10.70 -4.85 -25.42
N ALA A 494 -9.59 -4.94 -26.15
CA ALA A 494 -8.26 -4.98 -25.53
C ALA A 494 -7.60 -3.60 -25.33
N ASP A 495 -8.39 -2.53 -25.25
CA ASP A 495 -7.92 -1.17 -24.93
C ASP A 495 -7.91 -0.99 -23.40
N GLY A 496 -6.96 -1.63 -22.73
CA GLY A 496 -6.76 -1.53 -21.28
C GLY A 496 -6.28 -0.15 -20.82
N SER A 497 -5.58 0.59 -21.69
CA SER A 497 -5.09 1.94 -21.41
C SER A 497 -6.19 3.00 -21.52
N GLY A 498 -7.31 2.66 -22.18
CA GLY A 498 -8.44 3.56 -22.38
C GLY A 498 -8.15 4.68 -23.38
N ASN A 499 -7.15 4.52 -24.26
CA ASN A 499 -6.72 5.58 -25.18
C ASN A 499 -7.53 5.57 -26.51
N GLY A 500 -8.43 4.59 -26.69
CA GLY A 500 -9.26 4.40 -27.88
C GLY A 500 -8.58 3.62 -29.01
N THR A 501 -7.37 3.11 -28.79
CA THR A 501 -6.57 2.33 -29.75
C THR A 501 -5.88 1.17 -29.05
N ILE A 502 -6.03 -0.04 -29.60
CA ILE A 502 -5.36 -1.21 -29.05
C ILE A 502 -3.89 -1.22 -29.53
N ASP A 503 -2.94 -0.90 -28.66
CA ASP A 503 -1.52 -0.75 -28.96
C ASP A 503 -0.61 -1.27 -27.83
N ALA A 504 0.65 -0.80 -27.79
CA ALA A 504 1.63 -1.24 -26.80
C ALA A 504 1.31 -0.76 -25.37
N ALA A 505 0.55 0.32 -25.21
CA ALA A 505 0.13 0.83 -23.91
C ALA A 505 -0.82 -0.16 -23.21
N ASP A 506 -1.69 -0.83 -23.97
CA ASP A 506 -2.61 -1.83 -23.40
C ASP A 506 -1.91 -3.12 -23.00
N LEU A 507 -0.83 -3.48 -23.71
CA LEU A 507 0.02 -4.59 -23.30
C LEU A 507 0.68 -4.31 -21.94
N THR A 508 1.02 -3.05 -21.65
CA THR A 508 1.53 -2.65 -20.33
C THR A 508 0.47 -2.85 -19.26
N VAL A 509 -0.81 -2.56 -19.57
CA VAL A 509 -1.93 -2.83 -18.65
C VAL A 509 -2.10 -4.33 -18.40
N TRP A 510 -2.10 -5.16 -19.46
CA TRP A 510 -2.14 -6.63 -19.30
C TRP A 510 -0.98 -7.18 -18.48
N LYS A 511 0.25 -6.69 -18.74
CA LYS A 511 1.42 -7.09 -17.95
C LYS A 511 1.30 -6.71 -16.47
N GLY A 512 0.69 -5.56 -16.19
CA GLY A 512 0.41 -5.12 -14.82
C GLY A 512 -0.64 -5.98 -14.10
N GLY A 513 -1.58 -6.55 -14.87
CA GLY A 513 -2.65 -7.39 -14.33
C GLY A 513 -2.40 -8.89 -14.36
N PHE A 514 -1.45 -9.40 -15.15
CA PHE A 514 -1.25 -10.83 -15.38
C PHE A 514 -1.16 -11.66 -14.10
N GLY A 515 -2.00 -12.70 -14.01
CA GLY A 515 -2.16 -13.56 -12.85
C GLY A 515 -3.13 -13.02 -11.78
N SER A 516 -3.75 -11.85 -11.99
CA SER A 516 -4.80 -11.35 -11.12
C SER A 516 -6.12 -12.03 -11.46
N ALA A 517 -6.76 -12.65 -10.46
CA ALA A 517 -8.18 -12.88 -10.53
C ALA A 517 -8.86 -11.55 -10.17
N VAL A 518 -9.61 -10.95 -11.09
CA VAL A 518 -10.58 -9.94 -10.69
C VAL A 518 -11.56 -10.70 -9.82
N ALA A 519 -11.56 -10.44 -8.51
CA ALA A 519 -12.53 -11.03 -7.62
C ALA A 519 -13.90 -10.60 -8.15
N ALA A 520 -14.54 -11.48 -8.93
CA ALA A 520 -15.91 -11.32 -9.34
C ALA A 520 -16.66 -11.24 -8.03
N GLY A 521 -17.05 -10.02 -7.65
CA GLY A 521 -17.93 -9.78 -6.53
C GLY A 521 -19.05 -10.77 -6.73
N ALA A 522 -19.17 -11.73 -5.82
CA ALA A 522 -20.26 -12.69 -5.82
C ALA A 522 -21.51 -11.82 -5.76
N GLY A 523 -22.09 -11.55 -6.92
CA GLY A 523 -23.24 -10.68 -7.06
C GLY A 523 -24.22 -11.18 -6.04
N ALA A 524 -24.63 -10.29 -5.13
CA ALA A 524 -25.63 -10.60 -4.13
C ALA A 524 -26.76 -11.31 -4.87
N VAL A 525 -26.88 -12.61 -4.64
CA VAL A 525 -28.03 -13.37 -5.11
C VAL A 525 -29.15 -12.80 -4.28
N GLY A 526 -29.80 -11.75 -4.82
CA GLY A 526 -30.91 -11.10 -4.17
C GLY A 526 -31.83 -12.19 -3.71
N ALA A 527 -32.09 -12.26 -2.40
CA ALA A 527 -32.90 -13.30 -1.81
C ALA A 527 -34.17 -13.44 -2.65
N VAL A 528 -34.26 -14.53 -3.40
CA VAL A 528 -35.44 -14.86 -4.20
C VAL A 528 -36.56 -14.92 -3.17
N PRO A 529 -37.60 -14.07 -3.26
CA PRO A 529 -38.71 -14.16 -2.33
C PRO A 529 -39.24 -15.59 -2.42
N GLU A 530 -39.21 -16.32 -1.30
CA GLU A 530 -39.69 -17.70 -1.26
C GLU A 530 -41.07 -17.74 -1.92
N PRO A 531 -41.32 -18.67 -2.85
CA PRO A 531 -42.55 -18.66 -3.61
C PRO A 531 -43.72 -18.77 -2.64
N THR A 532 -44.62 -17.77 -2.69
CA THR A 532 -45.84 -17.65 -1.88
C THR A 532 -46.80 -18.84 -2.03
N SER A 533 -46.43 -19.87 -2.80
CA SER A 533 -47.04 -21.19 -2.90
C SER A 533 -47.38 -21.81 -1.54
N LEU A 534 -46.52 -21.68 -0.52
CA LEU A 534 -46.80 -22.23 0.81
C LEU A 534 -47.89 -21.42 1.53
N ALA A 535 -47.88 -20.10 1.40
CA ALA A 535 -48.92 -19.22 1.93
C ALA A 535 -50.27 -19.43 1.21
N VAL A 536 -50.26 -19.62 -0.10
CA VAL A 536 -51.46 -19.94 -0.90
C VAL A 536 -51.99 -21.35 -0.57
N ALA A 537 -51.11 -22.33 -0.33
CA ALA A 537 -51.52 -23.67 0.11
C ALA A 537 -52.13 -23.65 1.52
N LEU A 538 -51.58 -22.87 2.45
CA LEU A 538 -52.13 -22.72 3.80
C LEU A 538 -53.47 -21.97 3.81
N VAL A 539 -53.62 -20.93 2.99
CA VAL A 539 -54.90 -20.23 2.81
C VAL A 539 -55.95 -21.12 2.12
N GLY A 540 -55.53 -21.95 1.16
CA GLY A 540 -56.39 -22.94 0.51
C GLY A 540 -56.88 -24.03 1.47
N LEU A 541 -56.01 -24.54 2.35
CA LEU A 541 -56.36 -25.52 3.38
C LEU A 541 -57.28 -24.92 4.46
N ALA A 542 -57.06 -23.66 4.86
CA ALA A 542 -57.95 -22.95 5.78
C ALA A 542 -59.35 -22.71 5.17
N GLY A 543 -59.43 -22.40 3.87
CA GLY A 543 -60.69 -22.26 3.14
C GLY A 543 -61.52 -23.57 3.09
N LEU A 544 -60.85 -24.72 2.92
CA LEU A 544 -61.49 -26.03 2.92
C LEU A 544 -62.04 -26.43 4.31
N ALA A 545 -61.34 -26.09 5.39
CA ALA A 545 -61.80 -26.34 6.76
C ALA A 545 -63.05 -25.51 7.14
N ILE A 546 -63.14 -24.27 6.66
CA ILE A 546 -64.31 -23.38 6.88
C ILE A 546 -65.49 -23.78 5.99
N GLY A 547 -65.23 -24.32 4.79
CA GLY A 547 -66.26 -24.86 3.89
C GLY A 547 -66.89 -26.17 4.38
N GLY A 548 -66.09 -27.07 4.98
CA GLY A 548 -66.56 -28.35 5.51
C GLY A 548 -67.47 -28.21 6.74
N SER A 549 -67.19 -27.23 7.62
CA SER A 549 -67.97 -26.98 8.83
C SER A 549 -69.36 -26.38 8.55
N ARG A 550 -69.56 -25.67 7.43
CA ARG A 550 -70.90 -25.18 7.00
C ARG A 550 -71.81 -26.28 6.47
N ARG A 551 -71.27 -27.37 5.90
CA ARG A 551 -72.09 -28.52 5.44
C ARG A 551 -72.55 -29.41 6.60
N ALA A 552 -71.77 -29.50 7.69
CA ALA A 552 -72.18 -30.23 8.89
C ALA A 552 -73.30 -29.52 9.68
N LEU A 553 -73.33 -28.18 9.67
CA LEU A 553 -74.36 -27.38 10.36
C LEU A 553 -75.72 -27.35 9.65
N VAL A 554 -75.78 -27.54 8.33
CA VAL A 554 -77.06 -27.62 7.58
C VAL A 554 -77.67 -29.03 7.68
N ALA A 555 -76.87 -30.09 7.79
CA ALA A 555 -77.38 -31.44 7.99
C ALA A 555 -77.99 -31.68 9.40
N ALA A 556 -77.60 -30.89 10.40
CA ALA A 556 -78.13 -30.99 11.77
C ALA A 556 -79.49 -30.30 11.97
N ARG A 557 -79.96 -29.47 11.02
CA ARG A 557 -81.28 -28.80 11.09
C ARG A 557 -82.41 -29.51 10.33
N CYS A 558 -82.16 -30.70 9.78
CA CYS A 558 -83.20 -31.54 9.14
C CYS A 558 -83.54 -32.82 9.94
N LYS A 559 -83.09 -32.89 11.20
CA LYS A 559 -83.53 -33.88 12.19
C LYS A 559 -83.75 -33.20 13.55
N GLN A 560 -84.81 -32.41 13.65
CA GLN A 560 -85.66 -32.30 14.84
C GLN A 560 -86.96 -31.59 14.48
#